data_AF-A0A940U692-F1
#
_entry.id   AF-A0A940U692-F1
#
_cell.length_a   1.000
_cell.length_b   1.000
_cell.length_c   1.000
_cell.angle_alpha   90.00
_cell.angle_beta   90.00
_cell.angle_gamma   90.00
#
_symmetry.space_group_name_H-M   'P 1'
#
loop_
_entity.id
_entity.type
_entity.pdbx_description
1 polymer ?
#
loop_
_entity_poly.entity_id
_entity_poly.type
_entity_poly.pdbx_seq_one_letter_code
_entity_poly.pdbx_strand_id
1 'polypeptide(L)'
;MKGRGMAAFFMLLGAFVLLSFSPSQAQPIENELYLITPVSKDVHDPALKAFAAYAKKKWNIDVKTSAIPKGTPVAYGQILEWKGKPQADIFWESRRPIFSGGAKEPFLMPCPPRDS
;
A
#
# COMPACT_ATOMS: atom_id res chain seq x y z
N MET A 1 -15.66 -0.62 -53.16
CA MET A 1 -15.32 -1.04 -51.78
C MET A 1 -16.33 -0.43 -50.79
N LYS A 2 -17.48 -1.06 -50.56
CA LYS A 2 -18.54 -0.54 -49.67
C LYS A 2 -19.25 -1.74 -49.07
N GLY A 3 -19.24 -1.89 -47.75
CA GLY A 3 -19.90 -3.01 -47.04
C GLY A 3 -18.93 -3.95 -46.32
N ARG A 4 -18.26 -4.86 -47.03
CA ARG A 4 -17.49 -5.97 -46.41
C ARG A 4 -16.26 -5.52 -45.61
N GLY A 5 -15.51 -4.53 -46.08
CA GLY A 5 -14.34 -4.00 -45.37
C GLY A 5 -14.69 -3.17 -44.13
N MET A 6 -15.83 -2.47 -44.16
CA MET A 6 -16.30 -1.67 -43.03
C MET A 6 -16.77 -2.57 -41.88
N ALA A 7 -17.49 -3.65 -42.20
CA ALA A 7 -17.92 -4.64 -41.21
C ALA A 7 -16.72 -5.34 -40.53
N ALA A 8 -15.70 -5.72 -41.32
CA ALA A 8 -14.48 -6.31 -40.78
C ALA A 8 -13.73 -5.33 -39.85
N PHE A 9 -13.71 -4.04 -40.19
CA PHE A 9 -13.09 -3.00 -39.37
C PHE A 9 -13.83 -2.79 -38.04
N PHE A 10 -15.16 -2.72 -38.05
CA PHE A 10 -15.97 -2.63 -36.83
C PHE A 10 -15.87 -3.89 -35.96
N MET A 11 -15.73 -5.07 -36.58
CA MET A 11 -15.55 -6.33 -35.85
C MET A 11 -14.17 -6.42 -35.18
N LEU A 12 -13.11 -5.98 -35.86
CA LEU A 12 -11.76 -5.87 -35.29
C LEU A 12 -11.68 -4.82 -34.18
N LEU A 13 -12.34 -3.67 -34.36
CA LEU A 13 -12.40 -2.63 -33.33
C LEU A 13 -13.19 -3.09 -32.10
N GLY A 14 -14.31 -3.81 -32.30
CA GLY A 14 -15.08 -4.41 -31.21
C GLY A 14 -14.30 -5.47 -30.43
N ALA A 15 -13.53 -6.32 -31.11
CA ALA A 15 -12.66 -7.31 -30.46
C ALA A 15 -11.52 -6.64 -29.66
N PHE A 16 -10.97 -5.53 -30.14
CA PHE A 16 -9.92 -4.78 -29.44
C PHE A 16 -10.41 -4.09 -28.16
N VAL A 17 -11.64 -3.57 -28.16
CA VAL A 17 -12.26 -2.97 -26.96
C VAL A 17 -12.54 -4.03 -25.89
N LEU A 18 -12.92 -5.25 -26.26
CA LEU A 18 -13.17 -6.34 -25.30
C LEU A 18 -11.88 -6.88 -24.65
N LEU A 19 -10.73 -6.81 -25.34
CA LEU A 19 -9.43 -7.18 -24.76
C LEU A 19 -8.87 -6.13 -23.79
N SER A 20 -9.43 -4.92 -23.77
CA SER A 20 -8.99 -3.84 -22.89
C SER A 20 -9.63 -3.91 -21.49
N PHE A 21 -10.67 -4.73 -21.31
CA PHE A 21 -11.25 -5.02 -20.00
C PHE A 21 -10.43 -6.11 -19.30
N SER A 22 -9.29 -5.71 -18.75
CA SER A 22 -8.68 -6.49 -17.68
C SER A 22 -9.50 -6.22 -16.41
N PRO A 23 -10.29 -7.18 -15.88
CA PRO A 23 -10.83 -7.02 -14.54
C PRO A 23 -9.64 -6.82 -13.61
N SER A 24 -9.50 -5.63 -13.03
CA SER A 24 -8.57 -5.41 -11.93
C SER A 24 -9.06 -6.31 -10.81
N GLN A 25 -8.44 -7.48 -10.70
CA GLN A 25 -8.77 -8.46 -9.70
C GLN A 25 -8.46 -7.80 -8.36
N ALA A 26 -9.52 -7.41 -7.63
CA ALA A 26 -9.38 -6.86 -6.30
C ALA A 26 -8.52 -7.83 -5.50
N GLN A 27 -7.35 -7.35 -5.06
CA GLN A 27 -6.46 -8.14 -4.23
C GLN A 27 -7.30 -8.68 -3.06
N PRO A 28 -7.16 -9.96 -2.69
CA PRO A 28 -7.82 -10.48 -1.51
C PRO A 28 -7.53 -9.52 -0.35
N ILE A 29 -8.58 -9.14 0.38
CA ILE A 29 -8.44 -8.23 1.52
C ILE A 29 -7.59 -8.97 2.54
N GLU A 30 -6.30 -8.61 2.61
CA GLU A 30 -5.42 -9.07 3.66
C GLU A 30 -5.81 -8.33 4.95
N ASN A 31 -6.00 -9.11 6.00
CA ASN A 31 -6.40 -8.63 7.31
C ASN A 31 -5.21 -8.67 8.29
N GLU A 32 -4.00 -8.48 7.78
CA GLU A 32 -2.78 -8.31 8.57
C GLU A 32 -2.23 -6.88 8.37
N LEU A 33 -1.73 -6.28 9.44
CA LEU A 33 -1.06 -4.98 9.42
C LEU A 33 0.27 -5.09 10.18
N TYR A 34 1.36 -4.90 9.46
CA TYR A 34 2.72 -4.91 9.98
C TYR A 34 3.28 -3.48 10.05
N LEU A 35 3.65 -3.07 11.26
CA LEU A 35 4.20 -1.76 11.56
C LEU A 35 5.70 -1.87 11.82
N ILE A 36 6.54 -1.07 11.16
CA ILE A 36 7.92 -0.85 11.59
C ILE A 36 8.02 0.56 12.21
N THR A 37 8.52 0.65 13.44
CA THR A 37 8.48 1.93 14.16
C THR A 37 9.55 2.07 15.23
N PRO A 38 10.14 3.26 15.38
CA PRO A 38 10.93 3.66 16.56
C PRO A 38 10.09 4.22 17.71
N VAL A 39 8.78 4.38 17.52
CA VAL A 39 7.86 4.84 18.57
C VAL A 39 7.84 3.80 19.70
N SER A 40 7.70 4.26 20.95
CA SER A 40 7.65 3.34 22.11
C SER A 40 6.47 2.38 22.01
N LYS A 41 6.68 1.16 22.55
CA LYS A 41 5.66 0.13 22.69
C LYS A 41 4.41 0.62 23.42
N ASP A 42 4.60 1.45 24.44
CA ASP A 42 3.52 2.03 25.24
C ASP A 42 2.59 2.95 24.43
N VAL A 43 3.03 3.39 23.25
CA VAL A 43 2.25 4.24 22.35
C VAL A 43 1.68 3.44 21.18
N HIS A 44 2.50 2.63 20.51
CA HIS A 44 2.03 1.94 19.31
C HIS A 44 1.12 0.75 19.60
N ASP A 45 1.32 0.02 20.71
CA ASP A 45 0.45 -1.12 21.06
C ASP A 45 -1.01 -0.70 21.30
N PRO A 46 -1.32 0.31 22.14
CA PRO A 46 -2.70 0.74 22.32
C PRO A 46 -3.29 1.33 21.04
N ALA A 47 -2.50 1.99 20.20
CA ALA A 47 -2.95 2.50 18.90
C ALA A 47 -3.34 1.36 17.95
N LEU A 48 -2.51 0.33 17.82
CA LEU A 48 -2.80 -0.86 17.00
C LEU A 48 -4.03 -1.62 17.52
N LYS A 49 -4.16 -1.75 18.85
CA LYS A 49 -5.34 -2.37 19.47
C LYS A 49 -6.61 -1.58 19.19
N ALA A 50 -6.57 -0.25 19.31
CA ALA A 50 -7.70 0.63 19.01
C ALA A 50 -8.07 0.56 17.52
N PHE A 51 -7.09 0.50 16.64
CA PHE A 51 -7.30 0.34 15.20
C PHE A 51 -8.00 -0.99 14.88
N ALA A 52 -7.52 -2.11 15.40
CA ALA A 52 -8.15 -3.41 15.19
C ALA A 52 -9.60 -3.45 15.69
N ALA A 53 -9.86 -2.88 16.87
CA ALA A 53 -11.21 -2.76 17.41
C ALA A 53 -12.12 -1.88 16.54
N TYR A 54 -11.60 -0.76 16.03
CA TYR A 54 -12.33 0.13 15.13
C TYR A 54 -12.65 -0.56 13.80
N ALA A 55 -11.70 -1.26 13.21
CA ALA A 55 -11.88 -1.97 11.95
C ALA A 55 -12.95 -3.07 12.07
N LYS A 56 -12.94 -3.83 13.16
CA LYS A 56 -13.98 -4.81 13.48
C LYS A 56 -15.35 -4.15 13.61
N LYS A 57 -15.45 -3.03 14.34
CA LYS A 57 -16.73 -2.32 14.53
C LYS A 57 -17.26 -1.71 13.22
N LYS A 58 -16.39 -1.11 12.41
CA LYS A 58 -16.79 -0.31 11.24
C LYS A 58 -17.02 -1.16 10.00
N TRP A 59 -16.20 -2.19 9.80
CA TRP A 59 -16.16 -2.99 8.58
C TRP A 59 -16.33 -4.49 8.81
N ASN A 60 -16.48 -4.94 10.07
CA ASN A 60 -16.56 -6.36 10.43
C ASN A 60 -15.34 -7.17 9.96
N ILE A 61 -14.16 -6.55 10.01
CA ILE A 61 -12.88 -7.18 9.66
C ILE A 61 -12.06 -7.42 10.92
N ASP A 62 -11.63 -8.66 11.13
CA ASP A 62 -10.68 -9.02 12.19
C ASP A 62 -9.25 -8.78 11.70
N VAL A 63 -8.72 -7.59 12.02
CA VAL A 63 -7.35 -7.20 11.67
C VAL A 63 -6.34 -7.71 12.70
N LYS A 64 -5.37 -8.51 12.23
CA LYS A 64 -4.19 -8.91 12.98
C LYS A 64 -3.12 -7.84 12.85
N THR A 65 -2.69 -7.29 13.97
CA THR A 65 -1.66 -6.23 14.00
C THR A 65 -0.35 -6.78 14.57
N SER A 66 0.78 -6.35 14.00
CA SER A 66 2.13 -6.68 14.46
C SER A 66 3.04 -5.47 14.34
N ALA A 67 4.07 -5.40 15.19
CA ALA A 67 5.04 -4.31 15.19
C ALA A 67 6.47 -4.83 15.28
N ILE A 68 7.37 -4.19 14.54
CA ILE A 68 8.83 -4.34 14.56
C ILE A 68 9.39 -3.07 15.24
N PRO A 69 9.54 -3.07 16.57
CA PRO A 69 10.05 -1.91 17.30
C PRO A 69 11.57 -1.79 17.07
N LYS A 70 12.00 -0.74 16.37
CA LYS A 70 13.42 -0.48 16.08
C LYS A 70 13.69 1.01 16.07
N GLY A 71 14.77 1.44 16.73
CA GLY A 71 15.21 2.84 16.69
C GLY A 71 15.46 3.34 15.26
N THR A 72 15.31 4.64 15.03
CA THR A 72 15.20 5.25 13.69
C THR A 72 16.30 4.83 12.70
N PRO A 73 17.60 4.83 13.05
CA PRO A 73 18.66 4.44 12.11
C PRO A 73 18.56 2.96 11.71
N VAL A 74 18.17 2.11 12.67
CA VAL A 74 18.06 0.66 12.47
C VAL A 74 16.81 0.32 11.67
N ALA A 75 15.68 0.98 11.95
CA ALA A 75 14.45 0.85 11.19
C ALA A 75 14.67 1.24 9.72
N TYR A 76 15.34 2.38 9.49
CA TYR A 76 15.64 2.84 8.13
C TYR A 76 16.59 1.89 7.39
N GLY A 77 17.70 1.49 8.02
CA GLY A 77 18.62 0.52 7.44
C GLY A 77 17.94 -0.79 7.03
N GLN A 78 17.05 -1.30 7.88
CA GLN A 78 16.27 -2.50 7.56
C GLN A 78 15.31 -2.30 6.37
N ILE A 79 14.64 -1.15 6.27
CA ILE A 79 13.77 -0.83 5.13
C ILE A 79 14.58 -0.80 3.82
N LEU A 80 15.78 -0.22 3.85
CA LEU A 80 16.67 -0.19 2.68
C LEU A 80 17.13 -1.60 2.27
N GLU A 81 17.41 -2.47 3.24
CA GLU A 81 17.80 -3.86 3.00
C GLU A 81 16.70 -4.68 2.31
N TRP A 82 15.44 -4.28 2.43
CA TRP A 82 14.32 -4.97 1.78
C TRP A 82 14.34 -4.86 0.25
N LYS A 83 15.08 -3.92 -0.35
CA LYS A 83 15.34 -3.86 -1.81
C LYS A 83 14.10 -4.08 -2.69
N GLY A 84 12.97 -3.49 -2.32
CA GLY A 84 11.70 -3.55 -3.06
C GLY A 84 10.74 -4.63 -2.56
N LYS A 85 11.10 -5.37 -1.52
CA LYS A 85 10.32 -6.46 -0.93
C LYS A 85 9.91 -6.10 0.51
N PRO A 86 8.96 -5.16 0.69
CA PRO A 86 8.60 -4.66 2.01
C PRO A 86 8.17 -5.82 2.93
N GLN A 87 8.60 -5.76 4.20
CA GLN A 87 8.17 -6.69 5.26
C GLN A 87 7.24 -6.00 6.26
N ALA A 88 6.93 -4.72 6.05
CA ALA A 88 6.00 -3.94 6.83
C ALA A 88 5.22 -3.00 5.90
N ASP A 89 3.98 -2.74 6.27
CA ASP A 89 3.05 -1.91 5.50
C ASP A 89 3.24 -0.43 5.82
N ILE A 90 3.53 -0.12 7.09
CA ILE A 90 3.63 1.24 7.58
C ILE A 90 4.98 1.43 8.28
N PHE A 91 5.67 2.50 7.90
CA PHE A 91 6.72 3.10 8.72
C PHE A 91 6.14 4.30 9.47
N TRP A 92 6.01 4.20 10.80
CA TRP A 92 5.52 5.29 11.64
C TRP A 92 6.66 5.88 12.46
N GLU A 93 7.00 7.14 12.19
CA GLU A 93 7.99 7.90 12.94
C GLU A 93 7.43 9.23 13.44
N SER A 94 7.91 9.68 14.60
CA SER A 94 7.51 10.92 15.30
C SER A 94 8.00 12.20 14.62
N ARG A 95 9.10 12.11 13.86
CA ARG A 95 9.71 13.23 13.14
C ARG A 95 9.67 12.95 11.64
N ARG A 96 9.52 14.02 10.85
CA ARG A 96 9.82 13.96 9.40
C ARG A 96 11.19 13.29 9.24
N PRO A 97 11.33 12.24 8.41
CA PRO A 97 12.60 11.56 8.32
C PRO A 97 13.65 12.59 7.87
N ILE A 98 14.73 12.72 8.65
CA ILE A 98 15.85 13.58 8.29
C ILE A 98 16.65 12.80 7.25
N PHE A 99 16.23 12.93 5.99
CA PHE A 99 16.89 12.26 4.88
C PHE A 99 18.20 12.99 4.56
N SER A 100 19.29 12.62 5.25
CA SER A 100 20.63 13.09 4.91
C SER A 100 21.18 12.26 3.76
N GLY A 101 20.78 12.58 2.53
CA GLY A 101 21.44 12.05 1.33
C GLY A 101 20.48 11.80 0.17
N GLY A 102 20.31 12.82 -0.68
CA GLY A 102 20.22 12.76 -2.16
C GLY A 102 19.35 11.74 -2.91
N ALA A 103 18.69 10.78 -2.28
CA ALA A 103 17.97 9.72 -2.95
C ALA A 103 16.50 10.10 -3.04
N LYS A 104 16.06 10.43 -4.26
CA LYS A 104 14.64 10.31 -4.63
C LYS A 104 14.30 8.82 -4.58
N GLU A 105 13.87 8.33 -3.42
CA GLU A 105 13.67 6.89 -3.19
C GLU A 105 12.19 6.50 -3.31
N PRO A 106 11.85 5.52 -4.16
CA PRO A 106 10.47 5.12 -4.47
C PRO A 106 9.81 4.28 -3.37
N PHE A 107 10.37 4.23 -2.15
CA PHE A 107 10.00 3.24 -1.13
C PHE A 107 8.90 3.68 -0.17
N LEU A 108 8.79 4.99 0.05
CA LEU A 108 7.73 5.58 0.85
C LEU A 108 6.78 6.28 -0.11
N MET A 109 5.60 5.72 -0.29
CA MET A 109 4.57 6.41 -1.07
C MET A 109 4.18 7.69 -0.31
N PRO A 110 4.18 8.87 -0.98
CA PRO A 110 3.65 10.06 -0.37
C PRO A 110 2.17 9.82 -0.07
N CYS A 111 1.75 10.09 1.17
CA CYS A 111 0.34 10.09 1.50
C CYS A 111 -0.31 11.27 0.75
N PRO A 112 -1.27 11.04 -0.17
CA PRO A 112 -1.95 12.12 -0.86
C PRO A 112 -2.64 13.03 0.16
N PRO A 113 -2.75 14.35 -0.10
CA PRO A 113 -3.47 15.24 0.78
C PRO A 113 -4.90 14.71 0.96
N ARG A 114 -5.40 14.77 2.21
CA ARG A 114 -6.79 14.41 2.48
C ARG A 114 -7.67 15.40 1.71
N ASP A 115 -8.46 14.89 0.77
CA ASP A 115 -9.49 15.67 0.10
C ASP A 115 -10.38 16.27 1.20
N SER A 116 -10.32 17.61 1.32
CA SER A 116 -11.07 18.40 2.30
C SER A 116 -12.53 18.54 1.93
#